data_AF-A0A1C7LYV1-F1
#
_entry.id   AF-A0A1C7LYV1-F1
#
_cell.length_a   1.000
_cell.length_b   1.000
_cell.length_c   1.000
_cell.angle_alpha   90.00
_cell.angle_beta   90.00
_cell.angle_gamma   90.00
#
_symmetry.space_group_name_H-M   'P 1'
#
loop_
_entity.id
_entity.type
_entity.pdbx_description
1 polymer ?
#
loop_
_entity_poly.entity_id
_entity_poly.type
_entity_poly.pdbx_seq_one_letter_code
_entity_poly.pdbx_strand_id
1 'polypeptide(L)'
;MAAALYSDYTSLTKLLCYRYATDMSNLDSFVKSSRPAPNALAISQEIRDRGSLFVANVYPATTLEEARRAINHLKHVLHGSRRASHEIAAWRCMVLKTGKTGLGGTDDFELVSGSDDDGEKYAGGRVLKVMQEEGVIDAVVIISRWFGGELLGPPASNISNSARATCAILFG
;
A
#
# COMPACT_ATOMS: atom_id res chain seq x y z
N MET A 1 17.24 -39.66 52.77
CA MET A 1 17.31 -39.38 51.32
C MET A 1 15.90 -39.12 50.82
N ALA A 2 15.52 -37.86 50.68
CA ALA A 2 14.29 -37.41 50.03
C ALA A 2 14.50 -35.97 49.53
N ALA A 3 13.79 -35.60 48.47
CA ALA A 3 13.77 -34.33 47.74
C ALA A 3 14.67 -34.24 46.48
N ALA A 4 14.24 -34.91 45.41
CA ALA A 4 14.48 -34.51 44.03
C ALA A 4 13.11 -34.25 43.39
N LEU A 5 12.55 -33.05 43.60
CA LEU A 5 11.34 -32.56 42.92
C LEU A 5 11.47 -31.04 42.71
N TYR A 6 12.34 -30.62 41.79
CA TYR A 6 12.33 -29.25 41.26
C TYR A 6 13.02 -29.19 39.88
N SER A 7 12.49 -29.90 38.90
CA SER A 7 12.77 -29.69 37.49
C SER A 7 11.57 -30.23 36.72
N ASP A 8 10.95 -29.42 35.86
CA ASP A 8 10.25 -29.83 34.61
C ASP A 8 9.03 -29.00 34.21
N TYR A 9 8.71 -27.90 34.90
CA TYR A 9 7.65 -26.99 34.43
C TYR A 9 8.07 -26.08 33.25
N THR A 10 9.35 -25.99 32.93
CA THR A 10 9.90 -25.16 31.82
C THR A 10 9.91 -25.86 30.46
N SER A 11 9.65 -27.17 30.40
CA SER A 11 9.67 -27.95 29.15
C SER A 11 8.31 -27.93 28.43
N LEU A 12 7.22 -28.07 29.18
CA LEU A 12 5.87 -28.20 28.62
C LEU A 12 5.34 -26.90 28.01
N THR A 13 5.68 -25.73 28.56
CA THR A 13 5.30 -24.43 28.00
C THR A 13 6.06 -24.10 26.71
N LYS A 14 7.34 -24.50 26.59
CA LYS A 14 8.09 -24.43 25.33
C LYS A 14 7.51 -25.37 24.27
N LEU A 15 7.11 -26.58 24.67
CA LEU A 15 6.51 -27.55 23.74
C LEU A 15 5.12 -27.11 23.25
N LEU A 16 4.30 -26.50 24.12
CA LEU A 16 2.99 -25.95 23.73
C LEU A 16 3.13 -24.75 22.78
N CYS A 17 4.08 -23.85 23.02
CA CYS A 17 4.36 -22.71 22.13
C CYS A 17 4.90 -23.19 20.77
N TYR A 18 5.77 -24.22 20.76
CA TYR A 18 6.27 -24.81 19.52
C TYR A 18 5.16 -25.54 18.74
N ARG A 19 4.27 -26.26 19.43
CA ARG A 19 3.09 -26.90 18.80
C ARG A 19 2.09 -25.88 18.23
N TYR A 20 1.87 -24.76 18.91
CA TYR A 20 1.05 -23.66 18.39
C TYR A 20 1.71 -22.96 17.19
N ALA A 21 3.03 -22.78 17.22
CA ALA A 21 3.79 -22.19 16.11
C ALA A 21 3.82 -23.10 14.86
N THR A 22 3.83 -24.42 15.03
CA THR A 22 3.74 -25.36 13.88
C THR A 22 2.35 -25.41 13.26
N ASP A 23 1.29 -25.12 14.02
CA ASP A 23 -0.09 -25.13 13.51
C ASP A 23 -0.46 -23.86 12.72
N MET A 24 0.34 -22.80 12.81
CA MET A 24 0.20 -21.61 11.96
C MET A 24 0.78 -21.78 10.54
N SER A 25 1.43 -22.90 10.24
CA SER A 25 2.11 -23.12 8.95
C SER A 25 1.20 -23.62 7.81
N ASN A 26 -0.10 -23.80 8.05
CA ASN A 26 -1.04 -24.37 7.06
C ASN A 26 -2.13 -23.42 6.55
N LEU A 27 -2.19 -22.16 7.01
CA LEU A 27 -3.16 -21.19 6.50
C LEU A 27 -2.94 -20.85 5.01
N ASP A 28 -1.70 -20.96 4.54
CA ASP A 28 -1.35 -20.67 3.13
C ASP A 28 -2.03 -21.63 2.15
N SER A 29 -2.38 -22.84 2.58
CA SER A 29 -3.08 -23.82 1.73
C SER A 29 -4.58 -23.53 1.57
N PHE A 30 -5.16 -22.77 2.50
CA PHE A 30 -6.58 -22.36 2.48
C PHE A 30 -6.80 -21.01 1.79
N VAL A 31 -5.76 -20.16 1.66
CA VAL A 31 -5.84 -18.91 0.89
C VAL A 31 -5.52 -19.20 -0.58
N LYS A 32 -6.44 -19.87 -1.28
CA LYS A 32 -6.52 -19.80 -2.74
C LYS A 32 -7.06 -18.42 -3.11
N SER A 33 -6.22 -17.38 -3.04
CA SER A 33 -6.56 -16.08 -3.63
C SER A 33 -6.69 -16.26 -5.14
N SER A 34 -7.91 -16.50 -5.61
CA SER A 34 -8.25 -16.53 -7.04
C SER A 34 -8.18 -15.15 -7.70
N ARG A 35 -8.00 -14.08 -6.91
CA ARG A 35 -7.90 -12.73 -7.45
C ARG A 35 -6.55 -12.56 -8.17
N PRO A 36 -6.55 -12.13 -9.44
CA PRO A 36 -5.32 -11.88 -10.18
C PRO A 36 -4.51 -10.76 -9.51
N ALA A 37 -3.19 -10.76 -9.70
CA ALA A 37 -2.32 -9.70 -9.20
C ALA A 37 -2.82 -8.32 -9.68
N PRO A 38 -2.73 -7.26 -8.84
CA PRO A 38 -3.04 -5.91 -9.28
C PRO A 38 -2.22 -5.54 -10.53
N ASN A 39 -2.88 -5.03 -11.56
CA ASN A 39 -2.23 -4.51 -12.76
C ASN A 39 -2.31 -2.98 -12.76
N ALA A 40 -1.20 -2.32 -13.11
CA ALA A 40 -1.17 -0.86 -13.17
C ALA A 40 -1.93 -0.37 -14.42
N LEU A 41 -2.73 0.68 -14.25
CA LEU A 41 -3.36 1.43 -15.35
C LEU A 41 -2.33 2.29 -16.08
N ALA A 42 -1.41 2.89 -15.32
CA ALA A 42 -0.40 3.79 -15.83
C ALA A 42 0.84 3.76 -14.93
N ILE A 43 2.00 4.00 -15.54
CA ILE A 43 3.29 4.13 -14.88
C ILE A 43 3.98 5.37 -15.45
N SER A 44 4.51 6.25 -14.60
CA SER A 44 5.24 7.43 -15.04
C SER A 44 6.58 7.07 -15.68
N GLN A 45 7.14 8.04 -16.39
CA GLN A 45 8.59 8.06 -16.61
C GLN A 45 9.34 8.22 -15.28
N GLU A 46 10.61 7.82 -15.28
CA GLU A 46 11.52 8.04 -14.17
C GLU A 46 11.83 9.53 -13.99
N ILE A 47 11.64 10.06 -12.78
CA ILE A 47 12.14 11.39 -12.39
C ILE A 47 13.35 11.21 -11.49
N ARG A 48 14.43 11.95 -11.77
CA ARG A 48 15.66 11.91 -10.97
C ARG A 48 15.95 13.28 -10.38
N ASP A 49 16.27 13.33 -9.09
CA ASP A 49 16.64 14.56 -8.38
C ASP A 49 17.56 14.24 -7.20
N ARG A 50 18.72 14.93 -7.13
CA ARG A 50 19.70 14.78 -6.05
C ARG A 50 19.98 13.32 -5.69
N GLY A 51 20.25 12.53 -6.73
CA GLY A 51 20.49 11.10 -6.67
C GLY A 51 19.26 10.22 -6.38
N SER A 52 18.13 10.79 -5.95
CA SER A 52 16.88 10.07 -5.74
C SER A 52 16.19 9.77 -7.07
N LEU A 53 15.50 8.63 -7.13
CA LEU A 53 14.68 8.21 -8.27
C LEU A 53 13.22 8.10 -7.82
N PHE A 54 12.29 8.60 -8.64
CA PHE A 54 10.85 8.54 -8.41
C PHE A 54 10.16 7.88 -9.61
N VAL A 55 9.26 6.94 -9.32
CA VAL A 55 8.35 6.34 -10.29
C VAL A 55 6.97 6.29 -9.67
N ALA A 56 5.96 6.75 -10.39
CA ALA A 56 4.58 6.71 -9.95
C ALA A 56 3.80 5.63 -10.71
N ASN A 57 2.96 4.89 -9.99
CA ASN A 57 2.10 3.83 -10.51
C ASN A 57 0.67 4.13 -10.11
N VAL A 58 -0.28 3.86 -11.01
CA VAL A 58 -1.71 3.98 -10.72
C VAL A 58 -2.38 2.62 -10.87
N TYR A 59 -3.16 2.22 -9.88
CA TYR A 59 -3.93 0.97 -9.90
C TYR A 59 -5.42 1.27 -9.73
N PRO A 60 -6.31 0.45 -10.34
CA PRO A 60 -7.73 0.55 -10.05
C PRO A 60 -7.98 0.14 -8.60
N ALA A 61 -8.77 0.93 -7.88
CA ALA A 61 -9.16 0.66 -6.50
C ALA A 61 -10.52 1.30 -6.20
N THR A 62 -11.56 0.47 -6.19
CA THR A 62 -12.93 0.86 -5.80
C THR A 62 -13.19 0.67 -4.31
N THR A 63 -12.26 0.00 -3.61
CA THR A 63 -12.32 -0.21 -2.16
C THR A 63 -10.96 0.05 -1.51
N LEU A 64 -10.98 0.32 -0.21
CA LEU A 64 -9.75 0.46 0.57
C LEU A 64 -8.93 -0.85 0.60
N GLU A 65 -9.59 -2.00 0.54
CA GLU A 65 -8.91 -3.30 0.47
C GLU A 65 -8.11 -3.43 -0.83
N GLU A 66 -8.70 -3.03 -1.96
CA GLU A 66 -8.01 -3.04 -3.26
C GLU A 66 -6.81 -2.07 -3.28
N ALA A 67 -6.97 -0.87 -2.71
CA ALA A 67 -5.88 0.09 -2.58
C ALA A 67 -4.71 -0.50 -1.76
N ARG A 68 -5.01 -1.07 -0.59
CA ARG A 68 -4.01 -1.75 0.27
C ARG A 68 -3.35 -2.92 -0.44
N ARG A 69 -4.11 -3.71 -1.20
CA ARG A 69 -3.61 -4.85 -1.96
C ARG A 69 -2.62 -4.39 -3.04
N ALA A 70 -2.93 -3.31 -3.76
CA ALA A 70 -2.02 -2.73 -4.75
C ALA A 70 -0.72 -2.21 -4.12
N ILE A 71 -0.82 -1.47 -3.00
CA ILE A 71 0.35 -0.99 -2.24
C ILE A 71 1.24 -2.15 -1.80
N ASN A 72 0.65 -3.17 -1.17
CA ASN A 72 1.39 -4.33 -0.69
C ASN A 72 2.01 -5.15 -1.83
N HIS A 73 1.28 -5.32 -2.94
CA HIS A 73 1.79 -6.01 -4.11
C HIS A 73 3.00 -5.29 -4.69
N LEU A 74 2.90 -3.97 -4.89
CA LEU A 74 4.01 -3.18 -5.42
C LEU A 74 5.22 -3.23 -4.48
N LYS A 75 5.01 -3.01 -3.18
CA LYS A 75 6.07 -2.98 -2.15
C LYS A 75 6.80 -4.32 -1.98
N HIS A 76 6.06 -5.43 -1.97
CA HIS A 76 6.62 -6.73 -1.59
C HIS A 76 6.89 -7.67 -2.76
N VAL A 77 6.15 -7.53 -3.87
CA VAL A 77 6.29 -8.40 -5.03
C VAL A 77 7.08 -7.68 -6.13
N LEU A 78 6.60 -6.55 -6.64
CA LEU A 78 7.26 -5.86 -7.75
C LEU A 78 8.63 -5.28 -7.33
N HIS A 79 8.68 -4.63 -6.17
CA HIS A 79 9.93 -4.11 -5.58
C HIS A 79 10.60 -5.11 -4.62
N GLY A 80 10.19 -6.38 -4.63
CA GLY A 80 10.76 -7.40 -3.76
C GLY A 80 12.27 -7.57 -3.94
N SER A 81 12.76 -7.52 -5.18
CA SER A 81 14.19 -7.63 -5.52
C SER A 81 14.97 -6.33 -5.33
N ARG A 82 14.30 -5.18 -5.49
CA ARG A 82 14.90 -3.84 -5.34
C ARG A 82 13.93 -2.92 -4.62
N ARG A 83 13.96 -2.99 -3.29
CA ARG A 83 13.06 -2.21 -2.43
C ARG A 83 13.23 -0.72 -2.64
N ALA A 84 12.11 -0.01 -2.82
CA ALA A 84 12.08 1.43 -2.67
C ALA A 84 12.35 1.80 -1.20
N SER A 85 12.90 2.99 -1.00
CA SER A 85 13.07 3.57 0.33
C SER A 85 11.72 3.99 0.93
N HIS A 86 10.80 4.49 0.08
CA HIS A 86 9.46 4.91 0.45
C HIS A 86 8.46 4.57 -0.65
N GLU A 87 7.28 4.10 -0.25
CA GLU A 87 6.10 3.86 -1.09
C GLU A 87 4.97 4.80 -0.67
N ILE A 88 5.06 6.05 -1.13
CA ILE A 88 4.10 7.11 -0.79
C ILE A 88 2.80 6.81 -1.53
N ALA A 89 1.66 6.80 -0.86
CA ALA A 89 0.39 6.45 -1.49
C ALA A 89 -0.72 7.46 -1.22
N ALA A 90 -1.66 7.57 -2.16
CA ALA A 90 -2.96 8.20 -1.93
C ALA A 90 -4.04 7.46 -2.72
N TRP A 91 -5.26 7.42 -2.18
CA TRP A 91 -6.39 6.76 -2.80
C TRP A 91 -7.65 7.60 -2.67
N ARG A 92 -8.56 7.41 -3.63
CA ARG A 92 -9.89 8.02 -3.67
C ARG A 92 -10.84 6.96 -4.23
N CYS A 93 -11.71 6.40 -3.41
CA CYS A 93 -12.58 5.28 -3.77
C CYS A 93 -14.04 5.70 -3.57
N MET A 94 -14.88 5.55 -4.60
CA MET A 94 -16.31 5.73 -4.49
C MET A 94 -16.93 4.44 -3.95
N VAL A 95 -17.30 4.45 -2.67
CA VAL A 95 -17.79 3.25 -1.98
C VAL A 95 -19.29 3.33 -1.74
N LEU A 96 -19.96 2.18 -1.78
CA LEU A 96 -21.36 2.05 -1.42
C LEU A 96 -21.52 2.23 0.11
N LYS A 97 -22.38 3.14 0.53
CA LYS A 97 -22.69 3.36 1.95
C LYS A 97 -23.35 2.12 2.55
N THR A 98 -23.05 1.84 3.82
CA THR A 98 -23.64 0.71 4.55
C THR A 98 -25.17 0.74 4.50
N GLY A 99 -25.78 -0.40 4.13
CA GLY A 99 -27.23 -0.55 4.06
C GLY A 99 -27.87 0.02 2.78
N LYS A 100 -27.08 0.53 1.83
CA LYS A 100 -27.56 0.95 0.52
C LYS A 100 -27.39 -0.14 -0.54
N THR A 101 -28.14 -0.03 -1.62
CA THR A 101 -28.13 -1.00 -2.74
C THR A 101 -27.43 -0.46 -3.98
N GLY A 102 -27.20 0.85 -4.07
CA GLY A 102 -26.62 1.52 -5.23
C GLY A 102 -27.66 1.86 -6.30
N LEU A 103 -28.91 1.42 -6.12
CA LEU A 103 -30.03 1.74 -7.01
C LEU A 103 -30.64 3.12 -6.70
N GLY A 104 -30.36 3.68 -5.52
CA GLY A 104 -30.83 5.01 -5.11
C GLY A 104 -30.09 6.19 -5.77
N GLY A 105 -29.20 5.91 -6.73
CA GLY A 105 -28.38 6.93 -7.39
C GLY A 105 -27.14 7.32 -6.59
N THR A 106 -26.58 8.49 -6.89
CA THR A 106 -25.29 8.95 -6.33
C THR A 106 -25.29 9.09 -4.80
N ASP A 107 -26.45 9.33 -4.19
CA ASP A 107 -26.58 9.50 -2.74
C ASP A 107 -26.31 8.20 -1.95
N ASP A 108 -26.37 7.05 -2.61
CA ASP A 108 -26.03 5.76 -2.02
C ASP A 108 -24.52 5.57 -1.86
N PHE A 109 -23.70 6.45 -2.46
CA PHE A 109 -22.24 6.34 -2.44
C PHE A 109 -21.60 7.46 -1.62
N GLU A 110 -20.40 7.19 -1.13
CA GLU A 110 -19.53 8.18 -0.51
C GLU A 110 -18.11 8.06 -1.07
N LEU A 111 -17.42 9.19 -1.16
CA LEU A 111 -16.02 9.22 -1.57
C LEU A 111 -15.12 9.04 -0.34
N VAL A 112 -14.51 7.87 -0.21
CA VAL A 112 -13.49 7.60 0.82
C VAL A 112 -12.13 7.92 0.25
N SER A 113 -11.43 8.87 0.87
CA SER A 113 -10.10 9.30 0.46
C SER A 113 -9.10 9.16 1.60
N GLY A 114 -7.83 8.91 1.27
CA GLY A 114 -6.76 8.84 2.25
C GLY A 114 -5.38 8.82 1.61
N SER A 115 -4.35 8.86 2.45
CA SER A 115 -2.96 8.84 2.01
C SER A 115 -2.04 8.23 3.07
N ASP A 116 -0.89 7.76 2.63
CA ASP A 116 0.22 7.27 3.45
C ASP A 116 1.53 7.91 2.97
N ASP A 117 2.31 8.45 3.90
CA ASP A 117 3.60 9.07 3.62
C ASP A 117 4.73 8.03 3.51
N ASP A 118 4.56 6.82 4.08
CA ASP A 118 5.61 5.78 4.25
C ASP A 118 6.95 6.35 4.78
N GLY A 119 6.89 7.34 5.68
CA GLY A 119 8.06 8.01 6.26
C GLY A 119 8.56 9.24 5.50
N GLU A 120 8.09 9.52 4.28
CA GLU A 120 8.36 10.77 3.56
C GLU A 120 7.38 11.86 3.99
N LYS A 121 7.76 12.61 5.04
CA LYS A 121 6.88 13.56 5.73
C LYS A 121 6.10 14.50 4.78
N TYR A 122 4.78 14.49 4.90
CA TYR A 122 3.81 15.29 4.12
C TYR A 122 3.70 14.94 2.62
N ALA A 123 4.26 13.81 2.18
CA ALA A 123 4.26 13.44 0.77
C ALA A 123 2.92 12.88 0.28
N GLY A 124 2.30 11.96 1.02
CA GLY A 124 1.04 11.31 0.67
C GLY A 124 -0.10 12.30 0.53
N GLY A 125 -0.20 13.26 1.45
CA GLY A 125 -1.18 14.34 1.35
C GLY A 125 -1.05 15.20 0.08
N ARG A 126 0.17 15.34 -0.46
CA ARG A 126 0.38 16.05 -1.74
C ARG A 126 -0.07 15.22 -2.93
N VAL A 127 0.16 13.91 -2.92
CA VAL A 127 -0.35 13.00 -3.95
C VAL A 127 -1.88 13.04 -3.94
N LEU A 128 -2.50 12.99 -2.77
CA LEU A 128 -3.95 13.11 -2.63
C LEU A 128 -4.47 14.44 -3.19
N LYS A 129 -3.79 15.55 -2.90
CA LYS A 129 -4.15 16.86 -3.45
C LYS A 129 -4.11 16.86 -4.99
N VAL A 130 -3.07 16.27 -5.59
CA VAL A 130 -2.99 16.15 -7.05
C VAL A 130 -4.13 15.30 -7.59
N MET A 131 -4.45 14.16 -6.96
CA MET A 131 -5.60 13.35 -7.40
C MET A 131 -6.91 14.13 -7.34
N GLN A 132 -7.10 14.99 -6.34
CA GLN A 132 -8.27 15.87 -6.21
C GLN A 132 -8.32 16.91 -7.33
N GLU A 133 -7.20 17.60 -7.59
CA GLU A 133 -7.06 18.61 -8.65
C GLU A 133 -7.33 18.01 -10.04
N GLU A 134 -6.87 16.78 -10.29
CA GLU A 134 -7.02 16.07 -11.56
C GLU A 134 -8.32 15.23 -11.65
N GLY A 135 -9.17 15.26 -10.62
CA GLY A 135 -10.45 14.53 -10.64
C GLY A 135 -10.34 13.00 -10.60
N VAL A 136 -9.19 12.43 -10.27
CA VAL A 136 -8.95 10.97 -10.25
C VAL A 136 -9.68 10.31 -9.07
N ILE A 137 -10.59 9.39 -9.38
CA ILE A 137 -11.34 8.55 -8.41
C ILE A 137 -11.27 7.08 -8.82
N ASP A 138 -11.68 6.19 -7.93
CA ASP A 138 -11.62 4.73 -8.06
C ASP A 138 -10.21 4.20 -8.37
N ALA A 139 -9.22 4.85 -7.77
CA ALA A 139 -7.81 4.55 -7.97
C ALA A 139 -6.97 4.78 -6.71
N VAL A 140 -5.82 4.11 -6.70
CA VAL A 140 -4.70 4.41 -5.82
C VAL A 140 -3.49 4.83 -6.66
N VAL A 141 -2.86 5.93 -6.28
CA VAL A 141 -1.59 6.41 -6.84
C VAL A 141 -0.49 6.10 -5.82
N ILE A 142 0.56 5.41 -6.27
CA ILE A 142 1.70 5.02 -5.45
C ILE A 142 2.97 5.60 -6.09
N ILE A 143 3.74 6.37 -5.32
CA ILE A 143 5.02 6.94 -5.72
C ILE A 143 6.13 6.24 -4.96
N SER A 144 6.92 5.50 -5.72
CA SER A 144 8.08 4.78 -5.23
C SER A 144 9.30 5.68 -5.33
N ARG A 145 9.95 5.89 -4.19
CA ARG A 145 11.21 6.65 -4.09
C ARG A 145 12.35 5.71 -3.74
N TRP A 146 13.41 5.71 -4.55
CA TRP A 146 14.72 5.16 -4.16
C TRP A 146 15.64 6.30 -3.74
N PHE A 147 16.04 6.33 -2.46
CA PHE A 147 16.87 7.38 -1.89
C PHE A 147 18.28 7.38 -2.46
N GLY A 148 18.76 8.57 -2.84
CA GLY A 148 20.06 8.77 -3.48
C GLY A 148 21.23 9.15 -2.57
N GLY A 149 21.00 9.32 -1.26
CA GLY A 149 22.00 9.82 -0.32
C GLY A 149 21.82 11.28 0.10
N GLU A 150 20.96 12.04 -0.57
CA GLU A 150 20.67 13.45 -0.25
C GLU A 150 19.19 13.68 0.08
N LEU A 151 18.93 14.37 1.18
CA LEU A 151 17.58 14.78 1.57
C LEU A 151 17.07 15.85 0.61
N LEU A 152 15.82 15.71 0.15
CA LEU A 152 15.24 16.65 -0.83
C LEU A 152 14.90 18.01 -0.22
N GLY A 153 14.82 18.09 1.11
CA GLY A 153 14.25 19.24 1.82
C GLY A 153 12.78 19.51 1.45
N PRO A 154 12.08 20.37 2.21
CA PRO A 154 10.75 20.84 1.83
C PRO A 154 10.83 21.93 0.74
N PRO A 155 9.96 21.93 -0.30
CA PRO A 155 9.08 20.86 -0.76
C PRO A 155 9.68 20.07 -1.94
N ALA A 156 9.63 18.73 -1.90
CA ALA A 156 9.98 17.87 -3.03
C ALA A 156 8.91 17.95 -4.14
N SER A 157 9.01 18.97 -5.00
CA SER A 157 8.14 19.18 -6.18
C SER A 157 8.00 17.94 -7.07
N ASN A 158 9.02 17.08 -7.10
CA ASN A 158 9.05 15.85 -7.89
C ASN A 158 7.98 14.83 -7.52
N ILE A 159 7.53 14.81 -6.26
CA ILE A 159 6.43 13.93 -5.81
C ILE A 159 5.13 14.36 -6.50
N SER A 160 4.81 15.66 -6.43
CA SER A 160 3.63 16.22 -7.09
C SER A 160 3.73 16.13 -8.63
N ASN A 161 4.92 16.33 -9.19
CA ASN A 161 5.12 16.21 -10.64
C ASN A 161 4.94 14.78 -11.13
N SER A 162 5.47 13.78 -10.40
CA SER A 162 5.29 12.36 -10.73
C SER A 162 3.82 11.96 -10.65
N ALA A 163 3.11 12.42 -9.59
CA ALA A 163 1.67 12.20 -9.46
C ALA A 163 0.92 12.76 -10.68
N ARG A 164 1.16 14.04 -11.02
CA ARG A 164 0.44 14.72 -12.11
C ARG A 164 0.71 14.06 -13.46
N ALA A 165 1.97 13.73 -13.74
CA ALA A 165 2.35 13.07 -14.97
C ALA A 165 1.62 11.74 -15.16
N THR A 166 1.45 10.95 -14.09
CA THR A 166 0.78 9.65 -14.18
C THR A 166 -0.74 9.77 -14.23
N CYS A 167 -1.31 10.70 -13.47
CA CYS A 167 -2.75 10.98 -13.53
C CYS A 167 -3.16 11.45 -14.93
N ALA A 168 -2.34 12.27 -15.59
CA ALA A 168 -2.60 12.73 -16.96
C ALA A 168 -2.69 11.59 -17.98
N ILE A 169 -1.99 10.47 -17.76
CA ILE A 169 -2.05 9.30 -18.65
C ILE A 169 -3.44 8.63 -18.60
N LEU A 170 -4.18 8.75 -17.49
CA LEU A 170 -5.50 8.12 -17.35
C LEU A 170 -6.58 8.73 -18.25
N PHE A 171 -6.38 9.97 -18.70
CA PHE A 171 -7.36 10.74 -19.46
C PHE A 171 -6.92 11.05 -20.90
N GLY A 172 -5.76 10.52 -21.32
CA GLY A 172 -5.14 10.75 -22.63
C GLY A 172 -5.38 9.66 -23.66
#